data_AF-A0A2V5Y986-F1
#
_entry.id   AF-A0A2V5Y986-F1
#
_cell.length_a   1.000
_cell.length_b   1.000
_cell.length_c   1.000
_cell.angle_alpha   90.00
_cell.angle_beta   90.00
_cell.angle_gamma   90.00
#
_symmetry.space_group_name_H-M   'P 1'
#
loop_
_entity.id
_entity.type
_entity.pdbx_description
1 polymer ?
#
loop_
_entity_poly.entity_id
_entity_poly.type
_entity_poly.pdbx_seq_one_letter_code
_entity_poly.pdbx_strand_id
1 'polypeptide(L)'
;MQKEAKELQKQSPTSQDTKKKLADMLSQAKEEEARQEEQEKREKEKLQAALKKQLEAPGPVVLPDWTPATPEFKAAGTPARKIVDDQVRIVQTGTSSLAPEKIADSWAAAATAANNLNQSMNKISVNGKITRILFLSTRTDPREEAELEASREPDSKITRVEISSPLPKPNIESE
;
A
#
# COMPACT_ATOMS: atom_id res chain seq x y z
N MET A 1 -21.26 -64.94 -21.01
CA MET A 1 -20.59 -64.06 -20.02
C MET A 1 -19.11 -63.76 -20.29
N GLN A 2 -18.36 -64.50 -21.13
CA GLN A 2 -16.94 -64.17 -21.40
C GLN A 2 -16.70 -63.16 -22.55
N LYS A 3 -17.71 -62.83 -23.36
CA LYS A 3 -17.56 -61.86 -24.47
C LYS A 3 -17.66 -60.39 -24.02
N GLU A 4 -18.37 -60.11 -22.93
CA GLU A 4 -18.57 -58.74 -22.43
C GLU A 4 -17.37 -58.19 -21.64
N ALA A 5 -16.55 -59.06 -21.03
CA ALA A 5 -15.36 -58.63 -20.27
C ALA A 5 -14.20 -58.15 -21.16
N LYS A 6 -14.14 -58.58 -22.43
CA LYS A 6 -13.10 -58.17 -23.40
C LYS A 6 -13.41 -56.85 -24.09
N GLU A 7 -14.66 -56.39 -24.07
CA GLU A 7 -15.07 -55.12 -24.68
C GLU A 7 -14.78 -53.95 -23.74
N LEU A 8 -14.98 -54.14 -22.43
CA LEU A 8 -14.68 -53.15 -21.39
C LEU A 8 -13.17 -52.85 -21.25
N GLN A 9 -12.29 -53.79 -21.59
CA GLN A 9 -10.84 -53.57 -21.59
C GLN A 9 -10.31 -52.79 -22.80
N LYS A 10 -11.09 -52.70 -23.90
CA LYS A 10 -10.72 -51.88 -25.08
C LYS A 10 -11.09 -50.40 -24.92
N GLN A 11 -11.90 -50.07 -23.92
CA GLN A 11 -12.34 -48.69 -23.64
C GLN A 11 -11.53 -48.01 -22.53
N SER A 12 -10.54 -48.69 -21.96
CA SER A 12 -9.60 -48.05 -21.03
C SER A 12 -8.74 -47.06 -21.82
N PRO A 13 -8.71 -45.76 -21.49
CA PRO A 13 -7.91 -44.79 -22.23
C PRO A 13 -6.46 -45.26 -22.23
N THR A 14 -5.86 -45.36 -23.42
CA THR A 14 -4.48 -45.82 -23.54
C THR A 14 -3.54 -44.84 -22.82
N SER A 15 -2.39 -45.33 -22.34
CA SER A 15 -1.36 -44.47 -21.72
C SER A 15 -0.93 -43.31 -22.64
N GLN A 16 -1.11 -43.45 -23.96
CA GLN A 16 -0.89 -42.39 -24.93
C GLN A 16 -1.99 -41.31 -24.91
N ASP A 17 -3.26 -41.66 -24.78
CA ASP A 17 -4.38 -40.71 -24.68
C ASP A 17 -4.29 -39.86 -23.42
N THR A 18 -3.88 -40.46 -22.31
CA THR A 18 -3.67 -39.74 -21.04
C THR A 18 -2.45 -38.81 -21.11
N LYS A 19 -1.35 -39.23 -21.75
CA LYS A 19 -0.18 -38.35 -21.99
C LYS A 19 -0.53 -37.17 -22.90
N LYS A 20 -1.32 -37.39 -23.96
CA LYS A 20 -1.73 -36.33 -24.88
C LYS A 20 -2.65 -35.32 -24.20
N LYS A 21 -3.65 -35.77 -23.43
CA LYS A 21 -4.49 -34.90 -22.61
C LYS A 21 -3.70 -34.08 -21.59
N LEU A 22 -2.71 -34.68 -20.92
CA LEU A 22 -1.83 -33.95 -20.00
C LEU A 22 -0.99 -32.88 -20.70
N ALA A 23 -0.46 -33.18 -21.89
CA ALA A 23 0.30 -32.21 -22.69
C ALA A 23 -0.58 -31.04 -23.16
N ASP A 24 -1.81 -31.32 -23.59
CA ASP A 24 -2.78 -30.29 -24.00
C ASP A 24 -3.18 -29.41 -22.80
N MET A 25 -3.42 -30.00 -21.62
CA MET A 25 -3.75 -29.26 -20.39
C MET A 25 -2.60 -28.36 -19.93
N LEU A 26 -1.35 -28.85 -19.99
CA LEU A 26 -0.16 -28.07 -19.67
C LEU A 26 0.08 -26.92 -20.67
N SER A 27 -0.25 -27.14 -21.94
CA SER A 27 -0.12 -26.11 -22.97
C SER A 27 -1.16 -25.01 -22.78
N GLN A 28 -2.41 -25.39 -22.45
CA GLN A 28 -3.47 -24.44 -22.09
C GLN A 28 -3.12 -23.64 -20.83
N ALA A 29 -2.61 -24.30 -19.78
CA ALA A 29 -2.20 -23.62 -18.55
C ALA A 29 -1.09 -22.59 -18.81
N LYS A 30 -0.09 -22.93 -19.64
CA LYS A 30 0.97 -21.98 -20.04
C LYS A 30 0.46 -20.82 -20.88
N GLU A 31 -0.50 -21.06 -21.77
CA GLU A 31 -1.11 -19.99 -22.57
C GLU A 31 -1.95 -19.06 -21.69
N GLU A 32 -2.67 -19.60 -20.71
CA GLU A 32 -3.44 -18.83 -19.74
C GLU A 32 -2.53 -18.02 -18.80
N GLU A 33 -1.45 -18.62 -18.31
CA GLU A 33 -0.42 -17.94 -17.52
C GLU A 33 0.22 -16.79 -18.31
N ALA A 34 0.60 -17.02 -19.57
CA ALA A 34 1.16 -15.97 -20.43
C ALA A 34 0.17 -14.82 -20.66
N ARG A 35 -1.13 -15.11 -20.82
CA ARG A 35 -2.17 -14.08 -20.93
C ARG A 35 -2.36 -13.31 -19.64
N GLN A 36 -2.32 -13.98 -18.48
CA GLN A 36 -2.40 -13.34 -17.17
C GLN A 36 -1.19 -12.42 -16.93
N GLU A 37 0.02 -12.89 -17.23
CA GLU A 37 1.24 -12.08 -17.13
C GLU A 37 1.19 -10.84 -18.04
N GLU A 38 0.71 -10.99 -19.27
CA GLU A 38 0.56 -9.86 -20.20
C GLU A 38 -0.49 -8.86 -19.68
N GLN A 39 -1.59 -9.34 -19.12
CA GLN A 39 -2.62 -8.50 -18.52
C GLN A 39 -2.09 -7.75 -17.27
N GLU A 40 -1.42 -8.44 -16.36
CA GLU A 40 -0.81 -7.83 -15.18
C GLU A 40 0.22 -6.76 -15.58
N LYS A 41 1.02 -7.04 -16.60
CA LYS A 41 1.99 -6.07 -17.12
C LYS A 41 1.29 -4.82 -17.63
N ARG A 42 0.22 -4.98 -18.42
CA ARG A 42 -0.57 -3.86 -18.94
C ARG A 42 -1.23 -3.05 -17.83
N GLU A 43 -1.78 -3.72 -16.82
CA GLU A 43 -2.40 -3.07 -15.66
C GLU A 43 -1.37 -2.30 -14.81
N LYS A 44 -0.18 -2.89 -14.58
CA LYS A 44 0.93 -2.20 -13.90
C LYS A 44 1.42 -0.99 -14.68
N GLU A 45 1.52 -1.08 -16.01
CA GLU A 45 1.89 0.05 -16.87
C GLU A 45 0.85 1.17 -16.82
N LYS A 46 -0.45 0.82 -16.90
CA LYS A 46 -1.56 1.79 -16.74
C LYS A 46 -1.51 2.47 -15.37
N LEU A 47 -1.32 1.69 -14.30
CA LEU A 47 -1.22 2.23 -12.94
C LEU A 47 -0.03 3.18 -12.80
N GLN A 48 1.16 2.80 -13.28
CA GLN A 48 2.33 3.67 -13.23
C GLN A 48 2.13 4.96 -14.03
N ALA A 49 1.51 4.90 -15.21
CA ALA A 49 1.18 6.09 -16.00
C ALA A 49 0.21 7.01 -15.25
N ALA A 50 -0.84 6.43 -14.63
CA ALA A 50 -1.82 7.18 -13.87
C ALA A 50 -1.22 7.84 -12.61
N LEU A 51 -0.33 7.13 -11.89
CA LEU A 51 0.39 7.66 -10.74
C LEU A 51 1.33 8.81 -11.14
N LYS A 52 2.06 8.69 -12.26
CA LYS A 52 2.88 9.78 -12.80
C LYS A 52 2.02 11.00 -13.16
N LYS A 53 0.90 10.79 -13.84
CA LYS A 53 -0.05 11.87 -14.17
C LYS A 53 -0.58 12.57 -12.91
N GLN A 54 -0.89 11.81 -11.86
CA GLN A 54 -1.33 12.37 -10.58
C GLN A 54 -0.20 13.10 -9.84
N LEU A 55 1.04 12.62 -9.92
CA LEU A 55 2.21 13.28 -9.35
C LEU A 55 2.42 14.67 -9.96
N GLU A 56 2.27 14.78 -11.28
CA GLU A 56 2.46 16.00 -12.07
C GLU A 56 1.22 16.90 -12.14
N ALA A 57 0.06 16.42 -11.68
CA ALA A 57 -1.20 17.16 -11.81
C ALA A 57 -1.13 18.53 -11.12
N PRO A 58 -1.61 19.61 -11.75
CA PRO A 58 -1.67 20.92 -11.11
C PRO A 58 -2.66 20.88 -9.94
N GLY A 59 -2.29 21.50 -8.81
CA GLY A 59 -3.17 21.61 -7.64
C GLY A 59 -2.39 21.85 -6.35
N PRO A 60 -3.08 22.18 -5.25
CA PRO A 60 -2.43 22.37 -3.96
C PRO A 60 -1.74 21.09 -3.51
N VAL A 61 -0.59 21.26 -2.85
CA VAL A 61 0.17 20.19 -2.20
C VAL A 61 0.15 20.49 -0.71
N VAL A 62 -0.99 20.19 -0.08
CA VAL A 62 -1.26 20.46 1.33
C VAL A 62 -1.80 19.21 2.02
N LEU A 63 -1.44 19.02 3.28
CA LEU A 63 -2.03 17.99 4.12
C LEU A 63 -3.50 18.35 4.43
N PRO A 64 -4.36 17.38 4.80
CA PRO A 64 -5.72 17.66 5.21
C PRO A 64 -5.78 18.71 6.34
N ASP A 65 -6.76 19.61 6.30
CA ASP A 65 -6.86 20.73 7.24
C ASP A 65 -7.03 20.29 8.70
N TRP A 66 -7.57 19.09 8.93
CA TRP A 66 -7.73 18.50 10.26
C TRP A 66 -6.45 17.85 10.81
N THR A 67 -5.37 17.77 10.02
CA THR A 67 -4.11 17.15 10.44
C THR A 67 -3.58 17.84 11.70
N PRO A 68 -3.33 17.08 12.79
CA PRO A 68 -2.86 17.70 14.03
C PRO A 68 -1.52 18.42 13.86
N ALA A 69 -1.37 19.55 14.58
CA ALA A 69 -0.10 20.22 14.68
C ALA A 69 0.93 19.30 15.37
N THR A 70 2.14 19.24 14.82
CA THR A 70 3.22 18.43 15.38
C THR A 70 4.10 19.30 16.29
N PRO A 71 4.21 18.99 17.59
CA PRO A 71 4.94 19.84 18.53
C PRO A 71 6.45 19.86 18.23
N GLU A 72 7.03 21.06 18.32
CA GLU A 72 8.45 21.34 18.03
C GLU A 72 8.93 20.87 16.64
N PHE A 73 7.99 20.67 15.71
CA PHE A 73 8.30 20.23 14.36
C PHE A 73 8.95 21.35 13.55
N LYS A 74 10.16 21.07 13.07
CA LYS A 74 10.92 21.90 12.15
C LYS A 74 10.88 21.24 10.79
N ALA A 75 10.01 21.73 9.92
CA ALA A 75 9.88 21.23 8.56
C ALA A 75 11.19 21.44 7.78
N ALA A 76 11.59 20.43 7.00
CA ALA A 76 12.73 20.51 6.09
C ALA A 76 12.38 21.18 4.76
N GLY A 77 11.12 21.59 4.57
CA GLY A 77 10.60 22.24 3.38
C GLY A 77 9.08 22.26 3.36
N THR A 78 8.51 22.69 2.23
CA THR A 78 7.08 22.57 1.95
C THR A 78 6.68 21.12 1.70
N PRO A 79 5.41 20.73 1.93
CA PRO A 79 4.92 19.42 1.52
C PRO A 79 5.13 19.18 0.01
N ALA A 80 5.39 17.92 -0.36
CA ALA A 80 5.63 17.50 -1.74
C ALA A 80 4.86 16.21 -2.04
N ARG A 81 4.46 16.00 -3.30
CA ARG A 81 3.89 14.73 -3.74
C ARG A 81 5.01 13.71 -3.99
N LYS A 82 4.80 12.47 -3.57
CA LYS A 82 5.71 11.33 -3.81
C LYS A 82 4.89 10.07 -4.06
N ILE A 83 5.45 9.14 -4.86
CA ILE A 83 4.87 7.80 -5.00
C ILE A 83 5.46 6.92 -3.90
N VAL A 84 4.60 6.32 -3.08
CA VAL A 84 4.94 5.38 -2.00
C VAL A 84 3.96 4.21 -2.11
N ASP A 85 4.46 2.98 -2.22
CA ASP A 85 3.66 1.75 -2.31
C ASP A 85 2.47 1.84 -3.29
N ASP A 86 2.77 2.19 -4.55
CA ASP A 86 1.78 2.33 -5.63
C ASP A 86 0.66 3.37 -5.38
N GLN A 87 0.92 4.35 -4.52
CA GLN A 87 0.01 5.47 -4.27
C GLN A 87 0.76 6.81 -4.23
N VAL A 88 0.17 7.86 -4.81
CA VAL A 88 0.69 9.22 -4.63
C VAL A 88 0.28 9.71 -3.23
N ARG A 89 1.26 10.12 -2.43
CA ARG A 89 1.06 10.71 -1.10
C ARG A 89 1.62 12.13 -1.08
N ILE A 90 0.96 13.01 -0.35
CA ILE A 90 1.53 14.29 0.07
C ILE A 90 2.39 13.99 1.29
N VAL A 91 3.65 14.42 1.27
CA VAL A 91 4.64 14.13 2.30
C VAL A 91 5.30 15.43 2.75
N GLN A 92 5.36 15.64 4.06
CA GLN A 92 6.16 16.67 4.69
C GLN A 92 7.15 16.02 5.67
N THR A 93 8.43 16.30 5.47
CA THR A 93 9.50 15.79 6.34
C THR A 93 10.08 16.90 7.20
N GLY A 94 10.66 16.52 8.32
CA GLY A 94 11.33 17.46 9.21
C GLY A 94 11.91 16.76 10.42
N THR A 95 12.18 17.57 11.45
CA THR A 95 12.80 17.10 12.68
C THR A 95 12.12 17.69 13.91
N SER A 96 12.28 17.04 15.05
CA SER A 96 11.83 17.54 16.35
C SER A 96 12.82 17.16 17.45
N SER A 97 12.95 18.01 18.47
CA SER A 97 13.70 17.71 19.70
C SER A 97 12.96 16.73 20.61
N LEU A 98 11.65 16.59 20.45
CA LEU A 98 10.83 15.69 21.25
C LEU A 98 11.05 14.22 20.88
N ALA A 99 10.97 13.34 21.88
CA ALA A 99 11.03 11.90 21.66
C ALA A 99 9.86 11.42 20.79
N PRO A 100 10.03 10.37 19.96
CA PRO A 100 8.96 9.83 19.12
C PRO A 100 7.65 9.59 19.88
N GLU A 101 7.73 9.10 21.13
CA GLU A 101 6.59 8.88 22.01
C GLU A 101 5.80 10.16 22.25
N LYS A 102 6.49 11.25 22.61
CA LYS A 102 5.83 12.53 22.94
C LYS A 102 5.12 13.13 21.73
N ILE A 103 5.69 12.93 20.55
CA ILE A 103 5.08 13.39 19.29
C ILE A 103 3.82 12.56 19.01
N ALA A 104 3.91 11.23 19.08
CA ALA A 104 2.77 10.34 18.84
C ALA A 104 1.65 10.54 19.87
N ASP A 105 1.98 10.68 21.15
CA ASP A 105 1.02 10.95 22.23
C ASP A 105 0.27 12.26 21.99
N SER A 106 0.96 13.30 21.50
CA SER A 106 0.34 14.59 21.16
C SER A 106 -0.68 14.45 20.03
N TRP A 107 -0.35 13.69 18.99
CA TRP A 107 -1.29 13.43 17.90
C TRP A 107 -2.48 12.58 18.35
N ALA A 108 -2.25 11.54 19.16
CA ALA A 108 -3.32 10.71 19.69
C ALA A 108 -4.28 11.50 20.60
N ALA A 109 -3.73 12.41 21.42
CA ALA A 109 -4.53 13.32 22.23
C ALA A 109 -5.36 14.28 21.36
N ALA A 110 -4.78 14.86 20.31
CA ALA A 110 -5.49 15.72 19.37
C ALA A 110 -6.62 14.97 18.64
N ALA A 111 -6.36 13.74 18.17
CA ALA A 111 -7.37 12.90 17.53
C ALA A 111 -8.52 12.53 18.47
N THR A 112 -8.20 12.25 19.74
CA THR A 112 -9.21 11.99 20.78
C THR A 112 -10.07 13.23 21.04
N ALA A 113 -9.45 14.41 21.11
CA ALA A 113 -10.15 15.68 21.31
C ALA A 113 -11.07 16.04 20.14
N ALA A 114 -10.67 15.72 18.90
CA ALA A 114 -11.49 15.95 17.71
C ALA A 114 -12.77 15.09 17.69
N ASN A 115 -12.77 13.93 18.35
CA ASN A 115 -13.90 13.00 18.52
C ASN A 115 -14.58 12.51 17.23
N ASN A 116 -13.99 12.80 16.07
CA ASN A 116 -14.48 12.42 14.74
C ASN A 116 -13.43 11.66 13.90
N LEU A 117 -12.28 11.34 14.50
CA LEU A 117 -11.21 10.59 13.86
C LEU A 117 -11.15 9.15 14.39
N ASN A 118 -10.76 8.23 13.51
CA ASN A 118 -10.23 6.92 13.88
C ASN A 118 -8.72 7.05 14.09
N GLN A 119 -8.17 6.24 14.99
CA GLN A 119 -6.73 6.22 15.26
C GLN A 119 -6.20 4.78 15.38
N SER A 120 -4.99 4.57 14.90
CA SER A 120 -4.21 3.35 15.11
C SER A 120 -2.74 3.71 15.31
N MET A 121 -2.03 2.99 16.19
CA MET A 121 -0.63 3.29 16.53
C MET A 121 0.23 2.03 16.49
N ASN A 122 1.34 2.09 15.76
CA ASN A 122 2.40 1.11 15.80
C ASN A 122 3.57 1.63 16.64
N LYS A 123 3.98 0.84 17.63
CA LYS A 123 5.14 1.11 18.49
C LYS A 123 6.24 0.12 18.16
N ILE A 124 7.32 0.59 17.56
CA ILE A 124 8.43 -0.23 17.10
C ILE A 124 9.70 0.19 17.85
N SER A 125 10.48 -0.81 18.27
CA SER A 125 11.82 -0.60 18.83
C SER A 125 12.73 -1.71 18.34
N VAL A 126 13.74 -1.36 17.54
CA VAL A 126 14.67 -2.31 16.94
C VAL A 126 16.08 -1.76 17.07
N ASN A 127 17.00 -2.53 17.66
CA ASN A 127 18.40 -2.12 17.87
C ASN A 127 18.55 -0.74 18.54
N GLY A 128 17.64 -0.43 19.48
CA GLY A 128 17.61 0.86 20.18
C GLY A 128 17.05 2.03 19.37
N LYS A 129 16.78 1.86 18.06
CA LYS A 129 16.00 2.81 17.28
C LYS A 129 14.54 2.72 17.68
N ILE A 130 13.98 3.86 18.09
CA ILE A 130 12.59 4.00 18.47
C ILE A 130 11.82 4.58 17.29
N THR A 131 10.77 3.90 16.85
CA THR A 131 9.84 4.41 15.83
C THR A 131 8.40 4.35 16.35
N ARG A 132 7.64 5.42 16.13
CA ARG A 132 6.20 5.50 16.38
C ARG A 132 5.53 5.89 15.08
N ILE A 133 4.55 5.10 14.66
CA ILE A 133 3.74 5.37 13.48
C ILE A 133 2.30 5.50 13.95
N LEU A 134 1.67 6.64 13.68
CA LEU A 134 0.28 6.89 14.02
C LEU A 134 -0.52 7.14 12.75
N PHE A 135 -1.62 6.41 12.58
CA PHE A 135 -2.56 6.55 11.48
C PHE A 135 -3.83 7.19 12.00
N LEU A 136 -4.24 8.29 11.39
CA LEU A 136 -5.49 8.96 11.63
C LEU A 136 -6.35 8.92 10.37
N SER A 137 -7.66 8.76 10.53
CA SER A 137 -8.59 8.92 9.42
C SER A 137 -9.90 9.55 9.84
N THR A 138 -10.60 10.20 8.91
CA THR A 138 -11.99 10.61 9.13
C THR A 138 -12.90 9.38 9.28
N ARG A 139 -14.06 9.56 9.93
CA ARG A 139 -15.10 8.53 10.08
C ARG A 139 -16.15 8.55 8.97
N THR A 140 -16.12 9.55 8.11
CA THR A 140 -17.11 9.81 7.06
C THR A 140 -16.47 9.71 5.69
N ASP A 141 -17.27 9.32 4.70
CA ASP A 141 -16.84 9.31 3.30
C ASP A 141 -16.89 10.70 2.66
N PRO A 142 -15.95 11.03 1.76
CA PRO A 142 -14.76 10.25 1.44
C PRO A 142 -13.78 10.23 2.61
N ARG A 143 -13.23 9.04 2.90
CA ARG A 143 -12.26 8.86 3.97
C ARG A 143 -10.96 9.58 3.61
N GLU A 144 -10.57 10.52 4.46
CA GLU A 144 -9.26 11.16 4.41
C GLU A 144 -8.36 10.56 5.48
N GLU A 145 -7.06 10.51 5.21
CA GLU A 145 -6.09 9.88 6.09
C GLU A 145 -4.86 10.76 6.28
N ALA A 146 -4.26 10.70 7.46
CA ALA A 146 -2.98 11.31 7.77
C ALA A 146 -2.16 10.33 8.62
N GLU A 147 -0.90 10.17 8.25
CA GLU A 147 0.06 9.30 8.91
C GLU A 147 1.20 10.14 9.45
N LEU A 148 1.59 9.88 10.69
CA LEU A 148 2.78 10.42 11.33
C LEU A 148 3.75 9.28 11.59
N GLU A 149 4.95 9.35 11.02
CA GLU A 149 6.08 8.52 11.42
C GLU A 149 7.13 9.37 12.14
N ALA A 150 7.40 9.04 13.39
CA ALA A 150 8.46 9.65 14.18
C ALA A 150 9.51 8.59 14.54
N SER A 151 10.76 8.79 14.14
CA SER A 151 11.85 7.85 14.40
C SER A 151 13.10 8.52 14.98
N ARG A 152 13.74 7.87 15.93
CA ARG A 152 14.95 8.34 16.60
C ARG A 152 15.95 7.19 16.76
N GLU A 153 17.15 7.42 16.26
CA GLU A 153 18.29 6.50 16.42
C GLU A 153 18.76 6.46 17.89
N PRO A 154 19.34 5.33 18.37
CA PRO A 154 19.62 5.07 19.79
C PRO A 154 20.43 6.14 20.52
N ASP A 155 21.29 6.89 19.82
CA ASP A 155 22.13 7.94 20.41
C ASP A 155 21.78 9.36 19.90
N SER A 156 20.71 9.47 19.10
CA SER A 156 20.27 10.75 18.56
C SER A 156 19.42 11.50 19.57
N LYS A 157 19.67 12.81 19.69
CA LYS A 157 18.77 13.74 20.39
C LYS A 157 17.67 14.30 19.50
N ILE A 158 17.77 14.05 18.20
CA ILE A 158 16.85 14.56 17.19
C ILE A 158 16.00 13.41 16.66
N THR A 159 14.69 13.63 16.65
CA THR A 159 13.71 12.75 16.02
C THR A 159 13.49 13.22 14.59
N ARG A 160 13.56 12.28 13.63
CA ARG A 160 13.09 12.49 12.27
C ARG A 160 11.58 12.28 12.26
N VAL A 161 10.88 13.18 11.60
CA VAL A 161 9.42 13.15 11.51
C VAL A 161 9.03 13.22 10.05
N GLU A 162 8.17 12.30 9.63
CA GLU A 162 7.46 12.33 8.37
C GLU A 162 5.97 12.38 8.65
N ILE A 163 5.28 13.30 7.97
CA ILE A 163 3.83 13.40 7.96
C ILE A 163 3.39 13.16 6.53
N SER A 164 2.47 12.22 6.32
CA SER A 164 1.99 11.92 4.99
C SER A 164 0.47 11.74 4.92
N SER A 165 -0.10 12.00 3.75
CA SER A 165 -1.52 11.79 3.47
C SER A 165 -1.67 11.24 2.06
N PRO A 166 -2.36 10.10 1.86
CA PRO A 166 -2.57 9.56 0.53
C PRO A 166 -3.54 10.43 -0.28
N LEU A 167 -3.22 10.62 -1.56
CA LEU A 167 -4.20 11.13 -2.52
C LEU A 167 -5.18 10.02 -2.92
N PRO A 168 -6.40 10.39 -3.37
CA PRO A 168 -7.36 9.44 -3.91
C PRO A 168 -6.70 8.57 -4.98
N LYS A 169 -6.92 7.25 -4.94
CA LYS A 169 -6.34 6.36 -5.94
C LYS A 169 -6.82 6.78 -7.34
N PRO A 170 -5.92 6.81 -8.34
CA PRO A 170 -6.33 7.14 -9.69
C PRO A 170 -7.32 6.09 -10.21
N ASN A 171 -8.38 6.54 -10.88
CA ASN A 171 -9.32 5.65 -11.54
C ASN A 171 -8.70 5.15 -12.86
N ILE A 172 -8.27 3.89 -12.89
CA ILE A 172 -7.60 3.24 -14.02
C ILE A 172 -8.55 2.40 -14.90
N GLU A 173 -9.80 2.23 -14.47
CA GLU A 173 -10.81 1.44 -15.20
C GLU A 173 -11.52 2.25 -16.30
N SER A 174 -11.38 3.58 -16.28
CA SER A 174 -12.10 4.50 -17.17
C SER A 174 -11.33 4.92 -18.44
N GLU A 175 -10.21 4.27 -18.76
CA GLU A 175 -9.42 4.47 -20.00
C GLU A 175 -9.39 3.23 -20.91
#